data_AF-A0A085K5L5-F1
#
_entry.id   AF-A0A085K5L5-F1
#
_cell.length_a   1.000
_cell.length_b   1.000
_cell.length_c   1.000
_cell.angle_alpha   90.00
_cell.angle_beta   90.00
_cell.angle_gamma   90.00
#
_symmetry.space_group_name_H-M   'P 1'
#
loop_
_entity.id
_entity.type
_entity.pdbx_description
1 polymer ?
#
loop_
_entity_poly.entity_id
_entity_poly.type
_entity_poly.pdbx_seq_one_letter_code
_entity_poly.pdbx_strand_id
1 'polypeptide(L)'
;MTSGMTDGLWALTEKEKQTLRLMVRGHDAKSIARSLDLSVHTINERLRDARRKMAVSSSREAARLLLEAEGAPEASTPDFLGDRLLGADAAPVEADQDEAPVVGVGPADRRRPILPGVLLMTFVLGLLALAALPDAAPTPQAMPAAAQAHNAEVVDAARQWLALIDQDKWAESYRGTGSAFQKLNTVQVWTEVSQTMRGRFGALQSRSLLSQEELPAPPHGYEVVKFRASYANQAQAIETVTLDRENGAWRVVGVTIE
;
A
#
# COMPACT_ATOMS: atom_id res chain seq x y z
N MET A 1 -3.89 -34.71 14.10
CA MET A 1 -4.02 -33.25 13.82
C MET A 1 -4.67 -32.97 12.45
N THR A 2 -5.21 -33.97 11.74
CA THR A 2 -5.72 -33.82 10.36
C THR A 2 -7.14 -33.25 10.26
N SER A 3 -7.97 -33.33 11.32
CA SER A 3 -9.37 -32.88 11.27
C SER A 3 -9.56 -31.36 11.13
N GLY A 4 -8.65 -30.53 11.64
CA GLY A 4 -8.74 -29.06 11.48
C GLY A 4 -8.37 -28.58 10.07
N MET A 5 -7.53 -29.33 9.36
CA MET A 5 -7.06 -29.01 8.02
C MET A 5 -8.14 -29.25 6.96
N THR A 6 -8.94 -30.31 7.13
CA THR A 6 -10.08 -30.61 6.25
C THR A 6 -11.22 -29.61 6.42
N ASP A 7 -11.40 -29.05 7.61
CA ASP A 7 -12.49 -28.09 7.92
C ASP A 7 -12.28 -26.75 7.20
N GLY A 8 -11.04 -26.25 7.17
CA GLY A 8 -10.66 -25.06 6.41
C GLY A 8 -10.83 -25.21 4.89
N LEU A 9 -10.84 -26.44 4.37
CA LEU A 9 -11.02 -26.73 2.95
C LEU A 9 -12.49 -26.63 2.49
N TRP A 10 -13.44 -26.99 3.37
CA TRP A 10 -14.88 -26.85 3.13
C TRP A 10 -15.36 -25.40 3.26
N ALA A 11 -14.60 -24.55 3.96
CA ALA A 11 -14.88 -23.12 4.11
C ALA A 11 -14.47 -22.25 2.90
N LEU A 12 -13.71 -22.80 1.95
CA LEU A 12 -13.29 -22.10 0.74
C LEU A 12 -14.40 -22.06 -0.30
N THR A 13 -14.61 -20.88 -0.88
CA THR A 13 -15.51 -20.68 -2.02
C THR A 13 -14.90 -21.24 -3.30
N GLU A 14 -15.72 -21.62 -4.28
CA GLU A 14 -15.23 -22.19 -5.54
C GLU A 14 -14.27 -21.24 -6.29
N LYS A 15 -14.51 -19.93 -6.18
CA LYS A 15 -13.64 -18.89 -6.78
C LYS A 15 -12.26 -18.84 -6.12
N GLU A 16 -12.17 -19.07 -4.81
CA GLU A 16 -10.90 -19.15 -4.09
C GLU A 16 -10.17 -20.45 -4.45
N LYS A 17 -10.88 -21.58 -4.52
CA LYS A 17 -10.32 -22.87 -4.95
C LYS A 17 -9.75 -22.80 -6.36
N GLN A 18 -10.49 -22.21 -7.31
CA GLN A 18 -10.03 -21.98 -8.69
C GLN A 18 -8.73 -21.15 -8.74
N THR A 19 -8.63 -20.12 -7.91
CA THR A 19 -7.43 -19.26 -7.82
C THR A 19 -6.24 -20.06 -7.30
N LEU A 20 -6.44 -20.88 -6.26
CA LEU A 20 -5.40 -21.75 -5.72
C LEU A 20 -4.96 -22.83 -6.71
N ARG A 21 -5.88 -23.44 -7.46
CA ARG A 21 -5.56 -24.44 -8.51
C ARG A 21 -4.64 -23.87 -9.59
N LEU A 22 -4.90 -22.65 -10.07
CA LEU A 22 -4.03 -21.99 -11.05
C LEU A 22 -2.64 -21.68 -10.46
N MET A 23 -2.57 -21.36 -9.18
CA MET A 23 -1.30 -21.07 -8.53
C MET A 23 -0.43 -22.31 -8.32
N VAL A 24 -1.03 -23.48 -8.08
CA VAL A 24 -0.31 -24.78 -8.09
C VAL A 24 0.29 -25.05 -9.47
N ARG A 25 -0.42 -24.68 -10.54
CA ARG A 25 0.04 -24.81 -11.93
C ARG A 25 1.14 -23.82 -12.34
N GLY A 26 1.66 -23.02 -11.40
CA GLY A 26 2.77 -22.09 -11.64
C GLY A 26 2.36 -20.69 -12.10
N HIS A 27 1.07 -20.37 -12.17
CA HIS A 27 0.64 -19.00 -12.48
C HIS A 27 0.92 -18.05 -11.31
N ASP A 28 1.42 -16.86 -11.62
CA ASP A 28 1.52 -15.75 -10.68
C ASP A 28 0.20 -14.96 -10.62
N ALA A 29 0.04 -14.09 -9.61
CA ALA A 29 -1.19 -13.31 -9.42
C ALA A 29 -1.58 -12.48 -10.66
N LYS A 30 -0.59 -12.00 -11.44
CA LYS A 30 -0.81 -11.22 -12.66
C LYS A 30 -1.25 -12.08 -13.84
N SER A 31 -0.72 -13.31 -13.98
CA SER A 31 -1.17 -14.28 -14.98
C SER A 31 -2.57 -14.79 -14.67
N ILE A 32 -2.87 -15.08 -13.39
CA ILE A 32 -4.22 -15.50 -12.95
C ILE A 32 -5.26 -14.40 -13.21
N ALA A 33 -4.91 -13.14 -12.92
CA ALA A 33 -5.77 -11.99 -13.21
C ALA A 33 -6.15 -11.92 -14.69
N ARG A 34 -5.17 -12.12 -15.59
CA ARG A 34 -5.41 -12.15 -17.05
C ARG A 34 -6.23 -13.35 -17.49
N SER A 35 -6.02 -14.53 -16.91
CA SER A 35 -6.75 -15.74 -17.32
C SER A 35 -8.19 -15.77 -16.83
N LEU A 36 -8.49 -15.10 -15.71
CA LEU A 36 -9.84 -15.02 -15.14
C LEU A 36 -10.60 -13.73 -15.52
N ASP A 37 -9.98 -12.86 -16.33
CA ASP A 37 -10.49 -11.52 -16.67
C ASP A 37 -10.87 -10.69 -15.42
N LEU A 38 -9.97 -10.68 -14.44
CA LEU A 38 -10.14 -10.00 -13.15
C LEU A 38 -8.97 -9.08 -12.85
N SER A 39 -9.19 -8.13 -11.94
CA SER A 39 -8.09 -7.30 -11.45
C SER A 39 -7.13 -8.10 -10.57
N VAL A 40 -5.83 -7.75 -10.60
CA VAL A 40 -4.81 -8.34 -9.72
C VAL A 40 -5.17 -8.15 -8.25
N HIS A 41 -5.79 -7.02 -7.91
CA HIS A 41 -6.26 -6.73 -6.56
C HIS A 41 -7.31 -7.75 -6.10
N THR A 42 -8.30 -8.06 -6.95
CA THR A 42 -9.32 -9.09 -6.65
C THR A 42 -8.71 -10.47 -6.43
N ILE A 43 -7.66 -10.83 -7.20
CA ILE A 43 -6.94 -12.09 -7.00
C ILE A 43 -6.19 -12.09 -5.67
N ASN A 44 -5.53 -10.99 -5.30
CA ASN A 44 -4.84 -10.87 -4.02
C ASN A 44 -5.78 -10.95 -2.82
N GLU A 45 -6.97 -10.34 -2.91
CA GLU A 45 -8.00 -10.46 -1.87
C GLU A 45 -8.46 -11.92 -1.72
N ARG A 46 -8.76 -12.61 -2.83
CA ARG A 46 -9.12 -14.05 -2.79
C ARG A 46 -8.02 -14.91 -2.18
N LEU A 47 -6.74 -14.64 -2.48
CA LEU A 47 -5.62 -15.36 -1.88
C LEU A 47 -5.45 -15.05 -0.39
N ARG A 48 -5.75 -13.82 0.04
CA ARG A 48 -5.72 -13.42 1.44
C ARG A 48 -6.85 -14.07 2.23
N ASP A 49 -8.05 -14.12 1.67
CA ASP A 49 -9.21 -14.78 2.25
C ASP A 49 -8.96 -16.29 2.38
N ALA A 50 -8.40 -16.91 1.33
CA ALA A 50 -8.03 -18.32 1.36
C ALA A 50 -7.01 -18.63 2.47
N ARG A 51 -5.95 -17.81 2.61
CA ARG A 51 -4.96 -17.97 3.70
C ARG A 51 -5.59 -17.82 5.09
N ARG A 52 -6.48 -16.83 5.27
CA ARG A 52 -7.18 -16.61 6.53
C ARG A 52 -8.06 -17.81 6.91
N LYS A 53 -8.78 -18.38 5.94
CA LYS A 53 -9.67 -19.54 6.13
C LYS A 53 -8.89 -20.82 6.40
N MET A 54 -7.77 -21.02 5.72
CA MET A 54 -6.91 -22.21 5.90
C MET A 54 -5.91 -22.06 7.06
N ALA A 55 -5.86 -20.91 7.72
CA ALA A 55 -4.91 -20.58 8.79
C ALA A 55 -3.43 -20.78 8.41
N VAL A 56 -3.07 -20.49 7.15
CA VAL A 56 -1.71 -20.67 6.62
C VAL A 56 -1.02 -19.34 6.31
N SER A 57 0.30 -19.35 6.43
CA SER A 57 1.13 -18.16 6.28
C SER A 57 1.35 -17.76 4.81
N SER A 58 1.31 -18.74 3.91
CA SER A 58 1.64 -18.55 2.50
C SER A 58 0.53 -19.04 1.57
N SER A 59 0.30 -18.30 0.49
CA SER A 59 -0.67 -18.70 -0.53
C SER A 59 -0.20 -19.98 -1.23
N ARG A 60 1.11 -20.18 -1.38
CA ARG A 60 1.68 -21.40 -2.01
C ARG A 60 1.48 -22.62 -1.12
N GLU A 61 1.54 -22.43 0.19
CA GLU A 61 1.23 -23.45 1.18
C GLU A 61 -0.27 -23.81 1.11
N ALA A 62 -1.16 -22.80 1.08
CA ALA A 62 -2.60 -23.00 0.86
C ALA A 62 -2.90 -23.81 -0.40
N ALA A 63 -2.22 -23.48 -1.50
CA ALA A 63 -2.40 -24.14 -2.79
C ALA A 63 -1.95 -25.61 -2.77
N ARG A 64 -0.84 -25.92 -2.08
CA ARG A 64 -0.35 -27.30 -1.91
C ARG A 64 -1.32 -28.15 -1.08
N LEU A 65 -1.82 -27.59 0.03
CA LEU A 65 -2.80 -28.28 0.89
C LEU A 65 -4.12 -28.54 0.17
N LEU A 66 -4.54 -27.61 -0.69
CA LEU A 66 -5.71 -27.81 -1.53
C LEU A 66 -5.52 -28.94 -2.55
N LEU A 67 -4.34 -29.02 -3.18
CA LEU A 67 -4.03 -30.12 -4.10
C LEU A 67 -4.02 -31.49 -3.38
N GLU A 68 -3.40 -31.55 -2.21
CA GLU A 68 -3.31 -32.77 -1.39
C GLU A 68 -4.70 -33.26 -0.97
N ALA A 69 -5.61 -32.33 -0.68
CA ALA A 69 -6.95 -32.66 -0.20
C ALA A 69 -7.99 -32.86 -1.32
N GLU A 70 -7.82 -32.26 -2.50
CA GLU A 70 -8.68 -32.54 -3.67
C GLU A 70 -8.37 -33.91 -4.29
N GLY A 71 -7.19 -34.49 -4.00
CA GLY A 71 -6.72 -35.73 -4.62
C GLY A 71 -6.41 -35.49 -6.09
N ALA A 72 -5.25 -35.95 -6.56
CA ALA A 72 -4.70 -35.64 -7.88
C ALA A 72 -5.76 -35.62 -9.00
N PRO A 73 -6.17 -34.44 -9.51
CA PRO A 73 -6.85 -34.36 -10.78
C PRO A 73 -5.78 -34.58 -11.83
N GLU A 74 -6.05 -35.53 -12.73
CA GLU A 74 -5.14 -36.03 -13.75
C GLU A 74 -4.30 -34.94 -14.41
N ALA A 75 -3.04 -35.29 -14.62
CA ALA A 75 -2.01 -34.51 -15.28
C ALA A 75 -2.52 -33.92 -16.61
N SER A 76 -3.03 -32.70 -16.55
CA SER A 76 -3.05 -31.82 -17.73
C SER A 76 -1.64 -31.25 -17.83
N THR A 77 -0.93 -31.75 -18.85
CA THR A 77 0.43 -31.42 -19.28
C THR A 77 0.88 -30.00 -18.89
N PRO A 78 2.07 -29.83 -18.28
CA PRO A 78 2.62 -28.51 -18.02
C PRO A 78 2.83 -27.78 -19.34
N ASP A 79 2.07 -26.71 -19.55
CA ASP A 79 2.24 -25.81 -20.68
C ASP A 79 3.48 -24.95 -20.39
N PHE A 80 4.64 -25.42 -20.86
CA PHE A 80 5.87 -24.64 -20.85
C PHE A 80 5.71 -23.48 -21.84
N LEU A 81 5.15 -22.37 -21.36
CA LEU A 81 5.30 -21.08 -22.01
C LEU A 81 6.76 -20.66 -21.85
N GLY A 82 7.54 -21.02 -22.86
CA GLY A 82 8.98 -20.83 -22.95
C GLY A 82 9.42 -19.39 -22.74
N ASP A 83 10.71 -19.28 -22.42
CA ASP A 83 11.46 -18.05 -22.27
C ASP A 83 11.11 -17.04 -23.35
N ARG A 84 10.65 -15.88 -22.90
CA ARG A 84 10.52 -14.71 -23.76
C ARG A 84 11.93 -14.21 -24.02
N LEU A 85 12.47 -14.59 -25.18
CA LEU A 85 13.71 -14.09 -25.78
C LEU A 85 13.81 -12.56 -25.59
N LEU A 86 14.74 -12.14 -24.74
CA LEU A 86 15.22 -10.78 -24.63
C LEU A 86 16.60 -10.72 -25.30
N GLY A 87 16.66 -10.02 -26.43
CA GLY A 87 17.88 -9.37 -26.94
C GLY A 87 18.92 -10.29 -27.55
N ALA A 88 19.04 -10.22 -28.87
CA ALA A 88 20.19 -10.73 -29.61
C ALA A 88 21.47 -9.97 -29.21
N ASP A 89 22.55 -10.71 -28.93
CA ASP A 89 23.88 -10.36 -29.43
C ASP A 89 24.82 -11.58 -29.45
N ALA A 90 25.85 -11.46 -30.26
CA ALA A 90 26.57 -12.51 -30.99
C ALA A 90 27.39 -13.55 -30.21
N ALA A 91 27.29 -14.79 -30.72
CA ALA A 91 28.31 -15.84 -30.93
C ALA A 91 29.16 -16.42 -29.76
N PRO A 92 29.54 -17.72 -29.87
CA PRO A 92 29.89 -18.59 -28.74
C PRO A 92 31.40 -18.71 -28.51
N VAL A 93 31.79 -18.99 -27.26
CA VAL A 93 33.11 -19.56 -26.95
C VAL A 93 32.93 -20.74 -25.99
N GLU A 94 33.40 -21.90 -26.43
CA GLU A 94 33.51 -23.17 -25.72
C GLU A 94 34.47 -23.11 -24.53
N ALA A 95 34.18 -23.91 -23.51
CA ALA A 95 35.06 -24.59 -22.53
C ALA A 95 34.26 -24.75 -21.23
N ASP A 96 34.36 -25.79 -20.42
CA ASP A 96 34.93 -27.13 -20.45
C ASP A 96 34.27 -27.80 -19.21
N GLN A 97 34.07 -29.11 -19.24
CA GLN A 97 33.44 -29.83 -18.14
C GLN A 97 34.42 -29.96 -16.99
N ASP A 98 34.00 -29.70 -15.73
CA ASP A 98 34.46 -30.50 -14.59
C ASP A 98 33.66 -30.28 -13.30
N GLU A 99 33.54 -31.38 -12.56
CA GLU A 99 32.90 -31.69 -11.28
C GLU A 99 32.66 -30.57 -10.25
N ALA A 100 31.47 -30.59 -9.62
CA ALA A 100 31.20 -29.93 -8.36
C ALA A 100 31.29 -30.91 -7.18
N PRO A 101 32.06 -30.61 -6.11
CA PRO A 101 31.95 -31.34 -4.86
C PRO A 101 30.92 -30.70 -3.92
N VAL A 102 30.14 -31.59 -3.30
CA VAL A 102 29.20 -31.33 -2.22
C VAL A 102 29.94 -30.99 -0.93
N VAL A 103 29.75 -29.79 -0.37
CA VAL A 103 29.99 -29.49 1.06
C VAL A 103 28.99 -28.43 1.53
N GLY A 104 28.19 -28.77 2.53
CA GLY A 104 27.30 -27.84 3.22
C GLY A 104 27.98 -27.16 4.41
N VAL A 105 27.49 -25.98 4.81
CA VAL A 105 27.69 -25.39 6.15
C VAL A 105 26.46 -24.56 6.51
N GLY A 106 26.01 -24.70 7.77
CA GLY A 106 24.78 -24.15 8.35
C GLY A 106 24.78 -22.65 8.70
N PRO A 107 23.87 -22.21 9.60
CA PRO A 107 23.41 -20.83 9.68
C PRO A 107 24.26 -19.97 10.62
N ALA A 108 24.36 -18.66 10.36
CA ALA A 108 25.03 -17.72 11.24
C ALA A 108 24.12 -16.53 11.59
N ASP A 109 23.59 -16.59 12.81
CA ASP A 109 23.16 -15.45 13.62
C ASP A 109 24.38 -14.58 13.96
N ARG A 110 24.30 -13.25 13.82
CA ARG A 110 25.10 -12.36 14.68
C ARG A 110 24.51 -10.97 14.85
N ARG A 111 24.29 -10.69 16.14
CA ARG A 111 23.82 -9.46 16.75
C ARG A 111 24.85 -8.31 16.66
N ARG A 112 24.30 -7.09 16.57
CA ARG A 112 24.81 -5.70 16.76
C ARG A 112 25.76 -5.54 17.99
N PRO A 113 26.51 -4.41 18.28
CA PRO A 113 26.01 -3.00 18.32
C PRO A 113 27.01 -1.76 18.31
N ILE A 114 26.45 -0.52 18.44
CA ILE A 114 26.97 0.80 18.98
C ILE A 114 27.93 1.67 18.09
N LEU A 115 27.56 2.86 17.55
CA LEU A 115 27.54 4.28 18.07
C LEU A 115 28.94 4.95 18.17
N PRO A 116 29.13 6.29 18.33
CA PRO A 116 28.40 7.52 17.92
C PRO A 116 29.32 8.65 17.37
N GLY A 117 28.78 9.68 16.70
CA GLY A 117 29.33 11.06 16.77
C GLY A 117 30.60 11.44 15.98
N VAL A 118 30.42 11.91 14.74
CA VAL A 118 31.19 13.00 14.10
C VAL A 118 30.17 13.77 13.26
N LEU A 119 29.39 14.69 13.81
CA LEU A 119 29.72 16.10 14.04
C LEU A 119 30.30 16.80 12.78
N LEU A 120 29.42 17.52 12.08
CA LEU A 120 29.56 18.98 11.87
C LEU A 120 30.79 19.45 11.07
N MET A 121 30.73 19.46 9.72
CA MET A 121 31.61 20.26 8.83
C MET A 121 31.26 20.17 7.33
N THR A 122 30.02 20.45 6.93
CA THR A 122 29.70 20.72 5.49
C THR A 122 28.84 21.97 5.27
N PHE A 123 28.75 22.83 6.29
CA PHE A 123 28.34 24.21 6.16
C PHE A 123 29.65 25.04 6.15
N VAL A 124 29.86 25.89 5.13
CA VAL A 124 31.01 26.79 4.91
C VAL A 124 32.19 26.25 4.04
N LEU A 125 31.90 25.81 2.83
CA LEU A 125 32.79 25.96 1.66
C LEU A 125 31.89 26.40 0.48
N GLY A 126 31.53 27.69 0.35
CA GLY A 126 32.41 28.73 -0.22
C GLY A 126 32.30 28.63 -1.76
N LEU A 127 31.33 29.25 -2.43
CA LEU A 127 31.10 30.70 -2.50
C LEU A 127 32.39 31.49 -2.77
N LEU A 128 33.22 31.03 -3.72
CA LEU A 128 34.14 31.88 -4.50
C LEU A 128 34.77 31.12 -5.70
N ALA A 129 33.97 30.79 -6.73
CA ALA A 129 34.49 30.43 -8.05
C ALA A 129 33.85 31.36 -9.09
N LEU A 130 34.47 32.53 -9.17
CA LEU A 130 34.15 33.66 -10.03
C LEU A 130 34.60 33.39 -11.48
N ALA A 131 33.69 33.69 -12.41
CA ALA A 131 33.93 34.18 -13.76
C ALA A 131 34.84 33.36 -14.70
N ALA A 132 34.24 32.45 -15.47
CA ALA A 132 34.59 32.21 -16.87
C ALA A 132 33.70 31.10 -17.48
N LEU A 133 32.47 31.41 -17.89
CA LEU A 133 31.74 30.58 -18.86
C LEU A 133 30.98 31.50 -19.83
N PRO A 134 31.05 31.26 -21.15
CA PRO A 134 30.34 32.04 -22.14
C PRO A 134 28.82 31.88 -21.99
N ASP A 135 28.10 32.93 -22.39
CA ASP A 135 26.65 33.03 -22.46
C ASP A 135 26.09 31.95 -23.41
N ALA A 136 25.91 30.75 -22.86
CA ALA A 136 25.16 29.69 -23.52
C ALA A 136 23.68 30.01 -23.33
N ALA A 137 23.03 30.38 -24.43
CA ALA A 137 21.59 30.63 -24.47
C ALA A 137 20.84 29.53 -23.69
N PRO A 138 19.84 29.89 -22.86
CA PRO A 138 19.10 28.91 -22.09
C PRO A 138 18.42 27.93 -23.04
N THR A 139 18.92 26.69 -23.07
CA THR A 139 18.13 25.57 -23.56
C THR A 139 16.83 25.56 -22.78
N PRO A 140 15.65 25.49 -23.42
CA PRO A 140 14.40 25.30 -22.72
C PRO A 140 14.52 23.99 -21.93
N GLN A 141 14.76 24.10 -20.63
CA GLN A 141 14.62 22.96 -19.75
C GLN A 141 13.18 22.51 -19.89
N ALA A 142 12.98 21.30 -20.43
CA ALA A 142 11.67 20.68 -20.46
C ALA A 142 11.12 20.77 -19.03
N MET A 143 10.03 21.52 -18.89
CA MET A 143 9.30 21.71 -17.65
C MET A 143 9.10 20.33 -17.02
N PRO A 144 9.45 20.10 -15.74
CA PRO A 144 9.12 18.85 -15.12
C PRO A 144 7.61 18.64 -15.29
N ALA A 145 7.23 17.44 -15.76
CA ALA A 145 5.84 17.03 -15.89
C ALA A 145 5.08 17.51 -14.65
N ALA A 146 4.03 18.31 -14.88
CA ALA A 146 3.29 19.02 -13.84
C ALA A 146 3.13 18.13 -12.61
N ALA A 147 3.83 18.46 -11.53
CA ALA A 147 3.43 17.97 -10.22
C ALA A 147 1.96 18.35 -10.10
N GLN A 148 1.06 17.37 -9.99
CA GLN A 148 -0.36 17.64 -9.76
C GLN A 148 -0.44 18.68 -8.65
N ALA A 149 -0.81 19.91 -9.01
CA ALA A 149 -0.92 20.98 -8.03
C ALA A 149 -2.06 20.59 -7.10
N HIS A 150 -1.74 20.39 -5.82
CA HIS A 150 -2.76 20.15 -4.81
C HIS A 150 -3.76 21.31 -4.83
N ASN A 151 -5.05 20.99 -4.76
CA ASN A 151 -6.08 21.99 -4.55
C ASN A 151 -5.96 22.52 -3.12
N ALA A 152 -5.31 23.67 -2.98
CA ALA A 152 -5.05 24.28 -1.69
C ALA A 152 -6.33 24.50 -0.88
N GLU A 153 -7.45 24.83 -1.54
CA GLU A 153 -8.75 25.03 -0.87
C GLU A 153 -9.23 23.77 -0.15
N VAL A 154 -9.11 22.61 -0.80
CA VAL A 154 -9.51 21.31 -0.25
C VAL A 154 -8.60 20.93 0.92
N VAL A 155 -7.29 21.09 0.75
CA VAL A 155 -6.29 20.79 1.79
C VAL A 155 -6.52 21.68 3.01
N ASP A 156 -6.79 22.96 2.82
CA ASP A 156 -7.04 23.91 3.90
C ASP A 156 -8.35 23.58 4.64
N ALA A 157 -9.42 23.24 3.91
CA ALA A 157 -10.67 22.78 4.49
C ALA A 157 -10.46 21.53 5.37
N ALA A 158 -9.70 20.55 4.87
CA ALA A 158 -9.37 19.34 5.61
C ALA A 158 -8.56 19.65 6.89
N ARG A 159 -7.55 20.52 6.80
CA ARG A 159 -6.73 20.95 7.95
C ARG A 159 -7.55 21.68 9.00
N GLN A 160 -8.41 22.61 8.60
CA GLN A 160 -9.27 23.35 9.52
C GLN A 160 -10.24 22.42 10.25
N TRP A 161 -10.82 21.46 9.54
CA TRP A 161 -11.71 20.48 10.15
C TRP A 161 -10.97 19.55 11.12
N LEU A 162 -9.79 19.04 10.75
CA LEU A 162 -8.96 18.23 11.65
C LEU A 162 -8.50 19.02 12.88
N ALA A 163 -8.24 20.33 12.76
CA ALA A 163 -7.90 21.17 13.91
C ALA A 163 -9.02 21.24 14.96
N LEU A 164 -10.30 21.09 14.56
CA LEU A 164 -11.42 20.97 15.50
C LEU A 164 -11.35 19.65 16.27
N ILE A 165 -10.99 18.55 15.60
CA ILE A 165 -10.76 17.25 16.25
C ILE A 165 -9.61 17.37 17.24
N ASP A 166 -8.50 18.00 16.85
CA ASP A 166 -7.33 18.19 17.71
C ASP A 166 -7.60 19.02 18.96
N GLN A 167 -8.60 19.90 18.92
CA GLN A 167 -9.07 20.71 20.04
C GLN A 167 -10.21 20.05 20.84
N ASP A 168 -10.51 18.79 20.57
CA ASP A 168 -11.61 18.02 21.16
C ASP A 168 -13.01 18.66 20.97
N LYS A 169 -13.17 19.48 19.92
CA LYS A 169 -14.42 20.15 19.56
C LYS A 169 -15.33 19.25 18.74
N TRP A 170 -15.77 18.13 19.34
CA TRP A 170 -16.51 17.06 18.65
C TRP A 170 -17.81 17.50 18.01
N ALA A 171 -18.60 18.33 18.70
CA ALA A 171 -19.86 18.82 18.17
C ALA A 171 -19.65 19.78 16.98
N GLU A 172 -18.59 20.58 16.99
CA GLU A 172 -18.25 21.49 15.90
C GLU A 172 -17.70 20.72 14.68
N SER A 173 -16.80 19.76 14.91
CA SER A 173 -16.29 18.90 13.83
C SER A 173 -17.41 18.09 13.18
N TYR A 174 -18.38 17.60 13.96
CA TYR A 174 -19.57 16.94 13.44
C TYR A 174 -20.40 17.85 12.52
N ARG A 175 -20.65 19.11 12.91
CA ARG A 175 -21.36 20.09 12.05
C ARG A 175 -20.60 20.42 10.77
N GLY A 176 -19.28 20.25 10.78
CA GLY A 176 -18.43 20.41 9.60
C GLY A 176 -18.55 19.28 8.58
N THR A 177 -19.16 18.15 8.94
CA THR A 177 -19.33 16.99 8.05
C THR A 177 -20.47 17.20 7.05
N GLY A 178 -20.43 16.42 5.96
CA GLY A 178 -21.43 16.44 4.89
C GLY A 178 -22.71 15.70 5.24
N SER A 179 -23.74 15.92 4.44
CA SER A 179 -25.07 15.32 4.62
C SER A 179 -25.05 13.79 4.64
N ALA A 180 -24.18 13.17 3.84
CA ALA A 180 -23.99 11.71 3.80
C ALA A 180 -23.49 11.16 5.15
N PHE A 181 -22.52 11.84 5.77
CA PHE A 181 -21.99 11.46 7.08
C PHE A 181 -23.05 11.62 8.17
N GLN A 182 -23.76 12.75 8.17
CA GLN A 182 -24.78 13.06 9.18
C GLN A 182 -26.03 12.18 9.09
N LYS A 183 -26.33 11.59 7.92
CA LYS A 183 -27.43 10.63 7.77
C LYS A 183 -27.13 9.27 8.40
N LEU A 184 -25.85 8.88 8.42
CA LEU A 184 -25.41 7.56 8.87
C LEU A 184 -24.89 7.56 10.31
N ASN A 185 -24.69 8.74 10.89
CA ASN A 185 -24.08 8.91 12.20
C ASN A 185 -24.84 9.92 13.05
N THR A 186 -24.51 10.00 14.34
CA THR A 186 -25.04 11.02 15.26
C THR A 186 -23.89 11.72 15.95
N VAL A 187 -24.13 12.93 16.46
CA VAL A 187 -23.10 13.66 17.21
C VAL A 187 -22.65 12.90 18.46
N GLN A 188 -23.53 12.12 19.07
CA GLN A 188 -23.23 11.29 20.24
C GLN A 188 -22.24 10.18 19.89
N VAL A 189 -22.55 9.38 18.86
CA VAL A 189 -21.69 8.28 18.41
C VAL A 189 -20.35 8.83 17.91
N TRP A 190 -20.36 9.92 17.15
CA TRP A 190 -19.14 10.59 16.72
C TRP A 190 -18.26 11.03 17.89
N THR A 191 -18.86 11.62 18.93
CA THR A 191 -18.15 12.08 20.13
C THR A 191 -17.52 10.91 20.88
N GLU A 192 -18.28 9.84 21.11
CA GLU A 192 -17.81 8.65 21.83
C GLU A 192 -16.62 7.97 21.13
N VAL A 193 -16.74 7.77 19.83
CA VAL A 193 -15.65 7.19 19.01
C VAL A 193 -14.43 8.11 19.00
N SER A 194 -14.63 9.42 18.83
CA SER A 194 -13.54 10.39 18.83
C SER A 194 -12.79 10.42 20.16
N GLN A 195 -13.49 10.33 21.29
CA GLN A 195 -12.88 10.26 22.62
C GLN A 195 -12.07 8.97 22.82
N THR A 196 -12.59 7.83 22.36
CA THR A 196 -11.87 6.55 22.43
C THR A 196 -10.59 6.59 21.59
N MET A 197 -10.67 7.15 20.38
CA MET A 197 -9.52 7.33 19.50
C MET A 197 -8.51 8.32 20.11
N ARG A 198 -8.97 9.44 20.68
CA ARG A 198 -8.12 10.40 21.41
C ARG A 198 -7.36 9.72 22.55
N GLY A 199 -8.01 8.84 23.32
CA GLY A 199 -7.37 8.05 24.37
C GLY A 199 -6.32 7.08 23.83
N ARG A 200 -6.57 6.46 22.68
CA ARG A 200 -5.64 5.53 22.03
C ARG A 200 -4.40 6.22 21.46
N PHE A 201 -4.58 7.23 20.61
CA PHE A 201 -3.47 7.88 19.91
C PHE A 201 -2.80 8.98 20.74
N GLY A 202 -3.53 9.64 21.64
CA GLY A 202 -3.04 10.77 22.42
C GLY A 202 -3.09 12.11 21.66
N ALA A 203 -2.34 13.09 22.16
CA ALA A 203 -2.26 14.42 21.55
C ALA A 203 -1.49 14.39 20.22
N LEU A 204 -1.92 15.20 19.26
CA LEU A 204 -1.20 15.41 18.01
C LEU A 204 0.10 16.19 18.27
N GLN A 205 1.21 15.72 17.70
CA GLN A 205 2.50 16.41 17.75
C GLN A 205 2.83 17.12 16.44
N SER A 206 2.57 16.46 15.31
CA SER A 206 2.81 17.04 13.98
C SER A 206 1.91 16.43 12.93
N ARG A 207 1.59 17.22 11.89
CA ARG A 207 0.81 16.80 10.73
C ARG A 207 1.37 17.43 9.46
N SER A 208 1.62 16.61 8.44
CA SER A 208 2.12 17.03 7.13
C SER A 208 1.27 16.44 6.00
N LEU A 209 1.06 17.18 4.92
CA LEU A 209 0.33 16.68 3.75
C LEU A 209 1.15 15.58 3.09
N LEU A 210 0.52 14.43 2.82
CA LEU A 210 1.15 13.30 2.14
C LEU A 210 0.72 13.23 0.67
N SER A 211 -0.57 13.27 0.40
CA SER A 211 -1.11 13.29 -0.97
C SER A 211 -2.51 13.89 -1.02
N GLN A 212 -2.93 14.25 -2.23
CA GLN A 212 -4.30 14.56 -2.57
C GLN A 212 -4.65 13.80 -3.85
N GLU A 213 -5.79 13.13 -3.86
CA GLU A 213 -6.29 12.32 -4.96
C GLU A 213 -7.76 12.64 -5.20
N GLU A 214 -8.12 12.98 -6.44
CA GLU A 214 -9.52 13.12 -6.85
C GLU A 214 -10.06 11.73 -7.24
N LEU A 215 -11.17 11.32 -6.62
CA LEU A 215 -11.88 10.09 -6.95
C LEU A 215 -13.12 10.42 -7.79
N PRO A 216 -13.15 10.03 -9.08
CA PRO A 216 -14.28 10.30 -9.94
C PRO A 216 -15.49 9.47 -9.51
N ALA A 217 -16.51 10.15 -8.99
CA ALA A 217 -17.80 9.59 -8.63
C ALA A 217 -18.91 10.50 -9.20
N PRO A 218 -19.95 9.98 -9.87
CA PRO A 218 -21.10 10.80 -10.23
C PRO A 218 -21.92 11.17 -8.98
N PRO A 219 -22.54 12.37 -8.89
CA PRO A 219 -22.54 13.50 -9.83
C PRO A 219 -21.34 14.44 -9.71
N HIS A 220 -20.66 14.44 -8.54
CA HIS A 220 -19.44 15.20 -8.27
C HIS A 220 -18.41 14.25 -7.64
N GLY A 221 -17.15 14.34 -8.07
CA GLY A 221 -16.07 13.52 -7.53
C GLY A 221 -15.77 13.85 -6.06
N TYR A 222 -15.15 12.90 -5.37
CA TYR A 222 -14.64 13.12 -4.02
C TYR A 222 -13.19 13.58 -4.08
N GLU A 223 -12.80 14.39 -3.12
CA GLU A 223 -11.40 14.74 -2.90
C GLU A 223 -10.89 13.98 -1.68
N VAL A 224 -9.83 13.21 -1.85
CA VAL A 224 -9.20 12.44 -0.76
C VAL A 224 -7.87 13.08 -0.43
N VAL A 225 -7.75 13.58 0.79
CA VAL A 225 -6.52 14.18 1.32
C VAL A 225 -5.93 13.25 2.36
N LYS A 226 -4.67 12.85 2.17
CA LYS A 226 -3.93 12.03 3.13
C LYS A 226 -2.90 12.88 3.86
N PHE A 227 -2.85 12.75 5.17
CA PHE A 227 -1.84 13.37 6.02
C PHE A 227 -1.00 12.32 6.72
N ARG A 228 0.29 12.61 6.86
CA ARG A 228 1.16 11.91 7.80
C ARG A 228 1.11 12.65 9.13
N ALA A 229 0.65 11.98 10.18
CA ALA A 229 0.53 12.51 11.52
C ALA A 229 1.42 11.73 12.50
N SER A 230 1.99 12.46 13.46
CA SER A 230 2.66 11.89 14.63
C SER A 230 1.84 12.24 15.85
N TYR A 231 1.33 11.22 16.53
CA TYR A 231 0.63 11.32 17.79
C TYR A 231 1.51 10.85 18.95
N ALA A 232 1.17 11.27 20.16
CA ALA A 232 1.92 10.91 21.37
C ALA A 232 2.14 9.40 21.54
N ASN A 233 1.15 8.58 21.18
CA ASN A 233 1.21 7.12 21.30
C ASN A 233 1.40 6.40 19.96
N GLN A 234 1.44 7.12 18.83
CA GLN A 234 1.62 6.55 17.48
C GLN A 234 2.33 7.54 16.55
N ALA A 235 3.62 7.31 16.30
CA ALA A 235 4.47 8.26 15.57
C ALA A 235 4.26 8.28 14.04
N GLN A 236 3.62 7.26 13.47
CA GLN A 236 3.40 7.14 12.03
C GLN A 236 1.95 6.76 11.75
N ALA A 237 1.04 7.69 12.01
CA ALA A 237 -0.35 7.55 11.64
C ALA A 237 -0.59 8.14 10.25
N ILE A 238 -1.43 7.49 9.45
CA ILE A 238 -1.96 8.06 8.22
C ILE A 238 -3.40 8.45 8.44
N GLU A 239 -3.68 9.74 8.34
CA GLU A 239 -5.03 10.26 8.36
C GLU A 239 -5.53 10.39 6.93
N THR A 240 -6.67 9.81 6.62
CA THR A 240 -7.33 9.97 5.32
C THR A 240 -8.62 10.75 5.53
N VAL A 241 -8.75 11.90 4.87
CA VAL A 241 -9.95 12.74 4.91
C VAL A 241 -10.56 12.78 3.52
N THR A 242 -11.83 12.37 3.42
CA THR A 242 -12.60 12.42 2.18
C THR A 242 -13.58 13.58 2.25
N LEU A 243 -13.53 14.45 1.24
CA LEU A 243 -14.36 15.64 1.14
C LEU A 243 -15.25 15.58 -0.11
N ASP A 244 -16.46 16.11 0.02
CA ASP A 244 -17.39 16.36 -1.06
C ASP A 244 -17.75 17.86 -1.07
N ARG A 245 -18.13 18.39 -2.23
CA ARG A 245 -18.53 19.77 -2.40
C ARG A 245 -20.05 19.89 -2.30
N GLU A 246 -20.54 20.23 -1.12
CA GLU A 246 -21.96 20.44 -0.86
C GLU A 246 -22.28 21.94 -0.76
N ASN A 247 -23.23 22.43 -1.56
CA ASN A 247 -23.68 23.84 -1.57
C ASN A 247 -22.52 24.85 -1.73
N GLY A 248 -21.50 24.50 -2.51
CA GLY A 248 -20.33 25.34 -2.76
C GLY A 248 -19.25 25.32 -1.68
N ALA A 249 -19.46 24.59 -0.57
CA ALA A 249 -18.48 24.43 0.50
C ALA A 249 -17.95 22.99 0.57
N TRP A 250 -16.68 22.83 0.92
CA TRP A 250 -16.08 21.52 1.19
C TRP A 250 -16.58 20.96 2.51
N ARG A 251 -17.15 19.76 2.47
CA ARG A 251 -17.68 19.04 3.63
C ARG A 251 -17.03 17.69 3.76
N VAL A 252 -16.63 17.33 4.98
CA VAL A 252 -16.00 16.04 5.24
C VAL A 252 -17.07 14.95 5.25
N VAL A 253 -16.93 13.98 4.36
CA VAL A 253 -17.83 12.83 4.23
C VAL A 253 -17.21 11.53 4.74
N GLY A 254 -15.90 11.54 5.04
CA GLY A 254 -15.21 10.41 5.64
C GLY A 254 -13.89 10.82 6.30
N VAL A 255 -13.53 10.12 7.37
CA VAL A 255 -12.27 10.28 8.08
C VAL A 255 -11.80 8.93 8.63
N THR A 256 -10.55 8.58 8.40
CA THR A 256 -9.92 7.39 9.00
C THR A 256 -8.51 7.73 9.48
N ILE A 257 -8.05 6.99 10.50
CA ILE A 257 -6.69 7.07 11.03
C ILE A 257 -6.16 5.64 11.11
N GLU A 258 -5.05 5.37 10.43
CA GLU A 258 -4.37 4.06 10.37
C GLU A 258 -3.01 4.11 11.06
#